data_AF-A0AAW1W3V8-F1
#
_entry.id   AF-A0AAW1W3V8-F1
#
_cell.length_a   1.000
_cell.length_b   1.000
_cell.length_c   1.000
_cell.angle_alpha   90.00
_cell.angle_beta   90.00
_cell.angle_gamma   90.00
#
_symmetry.space_group_name_H-M   'P 1'
#
loop_
_entity.id
_entity.type
_entity.pdbx_description
1 polymer ?
#
loop_
_entity_poly.entity_id
_entity_poly.type
_entity_poly.pdbx_seq_one_letter_code
_entity_poly.pdbx_strand_id
1 'polypeptide(L)'
;MTDFAKLNQDKGFQRSSTSDKQKVQPISTKVVKNNENSDLAYSWLVEHPSALGSFDRMMNVAKGKRIVVFLDYDGTISPIVDDPDCAFMSNETLAAVREVVQG
;
A
#
# COMPACT_ATOMS: atom_id res chain seq x y z
N MET A 1 -25.99 -30.00 23.80
CA MET A 1 -25.93 -28.53 23.71
C MET A 1 -24.77 -28.12 24.58
N THR A 2 -23.61 -27.92 23.96
CA THR A 2 -22.32 -27.88 24.66
C THR A 2 -21.58 -26.63 24.23
N ASP A 3 -21.22 -25.82 25.21
CA ASP A 3 -20.59 -24.50 25.10
C ASP A 3 -19.25 -24.52 24.36
N PHE A 4 -19.08 -23.60 23.41
CA PHE A 4 -17.81 -23.37 22.68
C PHE A 4 -16.84 -22.42 23.40
N ALA A 5 -17.06 -22.12 24.68
CA ALA A 5 -16.24 -21.20 25.45
C ALA A 5 -15.05 -21.88 26.15
N LYS A 6 -14.12 -22.50 25.39
CA LYS A 6 -12.71 -22.65 25.82
C LYS A 6 -11.81 -23.24 24.73
N LEU A 7 -11.14 -22.39 23.96
CA LEU A 7 -9.83 -22.71 23.40
C LEU A 7 -8.98 -21.44 23.37
N ASN A 8 -8.49 -21.06 24.55
CA ASN A 8 -7.43 -20.07 24.70
C ASN A 8 -6.31 -20.74 25.49
N GLN A 9 -5.20 -21.01 24.82
CA GLN A 9 -3.80 -20.90 25.29
C GLN A 9 -2.93 -21.81 24.43
N ASP A 10 -2.28 -21.25 23.40
CA ASP A 10 -0.83 -21.08 23.51
C ASP A 10 -0.27 -20.21 22.38
N LYS A 11 0.77 -19.44 22.73
CA LYS A 11 1.50 -18.43 21.93
C LYS A 11 0.89 -17.04 21.94
N GLY A 12 1.11 -16.37 23.07
CA GLY A 12 0.87 -14.95 23.24
C GLY A 12 1.71 -14.10 22.29
N PHE A 13 1.03 -13.30 21.47
CA PHE A 13 1.59 -12.07 20.94
C PHE A 13 1.21 -10.96 21.92
N GLN A 14 2.12 -10.69 22.85
CA GLN A 14 2.02 -9.52 23.74
C GLN A 14 2.02 -8.27 22.86
N ARG A 15 0.90 -7.54 22.79
CA ARG A 15 0.90 -6.16 22.29
C ARG A 15 1.72 -5.33 23.27
N SER A 16 2.99 -5.13 22.96
CA SER A 16 3.83 -4.16 23.66
C SER A 16 3.30 -2.76 23.39
N SER A 17 2.60 -2.20 24.38
CA SER A 17 2.39 -0.77 24.51
C SER A 17 3.72 -0.11 24.89
N THR A 18 4.47 0.35 23.90
CA THR A 18 5.56 1.32 24.11
C THR A 18 5.33 2.51 23.20
N SER A 19 5.21 3.65 23.85
CA SER A 19 4.92 4.95 23.30
C SER A 19 6.10 5.49 22.50
N ASP A 20 6.17 5.21 21.21
CA ASP A 20 6.95 6.01 20.27
C ASP A 20 6.01 6.61 19.23
N LYS A 21 5.44 7.76 19.59
CA LYS A 21 4.69 8.63 18.68
C LYS A 21 5.68 9.23 17.68
N GLN A 22 6.00 8.52 16.60
CA GLN A 22 6.55 9.18 15.42
C GLN A 22 5.43 10.05 14.83
N LYS A 23 5.50 11.33 15.18
CA LYS A 23 4.66 12.41 14.68
C LYS A 23 4.97 12.61 13.19
N VAL A 24 4.29 11.84 12.33
CA VAL A 24 4.25 12.17 10.90
C VAL A 24 3.31 13.37 10.77
N GLN A 25 3.89 14.54 10.52
CA GLN A 25 3.12 15.75 10.25
C GLN A 25 2.49 15.59 8.86
N PRO A 26 1.16 15.73 8.70
CA PRO A 26 0.57 15.75 7.38
C PRO A 26 1.11 16.99 6.65
N ILE A 27 1.57 16.79 5.41
CA ILE A 27 1.88 17.89 4.49
C ILE A 27 0.64 18.79 4.46
N SER A 28 0.80 20.04 4.91
CA SER A 28 -0.28 21.02 4.96
C SER A 28 -0.59 21.48 3.54
N THR A 29 -1.34 20.66 2.81
CA THR A 29 -2.02 21.09 1.60
C THR A 29 -3.15 21.99 2.09
N LYS A 30 -3.03 23.30 1.89
CA LYS A 30 -4.11 24.26 2.19
C LYS A 30 -5.28 24.01 1.23
N VAL A 31 -6.11 23.04 1.57
CA VAL A 31 -7.37 22.75 0.88
C VAL A 31 -8.48 23.49 1.61
N VAL A 32 -9.12 24.42 0.90
CA VAL A 32 -10.33 25.11 1.32
C VAL A 32 -11.41 24.07 1.62
N LYS A 33 -12.03 24.18 2.80
CA LYS A 33 -12.91 23.18 3.42
C LYS A 33 -14.23 23.00 2.67
N ASN A 34 -14.47 21.79 2.18
CA ASN A 34 -15.81 21.18 2.09
C ASN A 34 -15.76 19.93 3.00
N ASN A 35 -16.33 20.02 4.20
CA ASN A 35 -15.90 19.33 5.42
C ASN A 35 -16.49 17.92 5.65
N GLU A 36 -16.93 17.22 4.59
CA GLU A 36 -17.48 15.86 4.71
C GLU A 36 -16.80 14.85 3.76
N ASN A 37 -16.23 15.32 2.65
CA ASN A 37 -15.38 14.47 1.80
C ASN A 37 -13.97 14.26 2.38
N SER A 38 -13.50 15.15 3.25
CA SER A 38 -12.18 15.04 3.88
C SER A 38 -12.09 13.87 4.85
N ASP A 39 -13.14 13.63 5.62
CA ASP A 39 -13.15 12.60 6.66
C ASP A 39 -13.26 11.21 6.05
N LEU A 40 -14.05 11.06 4.97
CA LEU A 40 -14.10 9.83 4.20
C LEU A 40 -12.76 9.54 3.52
N ALA A 41 -12.16 10.53 2.84
CA ALA A 41 -10.84 10.35 2.21
C ALA A 41 -9.75 9.98 3.23
N TYR A 42 -9.81 10.55 4.43
CA TYR A 42 -8.88 10.20 5.51
C TYR A 42 -9.09 8.77 6.02
N SER A 43 -10.34 8.34 6.22
CA SER A 43 -10.66 6.96 6.62
C SER A 43 -10.17 5.94 5.59
N TRP A 44 -10.36 6.22 4.30
CA TRP A 44 -9.90 5.36 3.20
C TRP A 44 -8.39 5.14 3.22
N LEU A 45 -7.59 6.17 3.47
CA LEU A 45 -6.13 6.07 3.55
C LEU A 45 -5.64 5.31 4.79
N VAL A 46 -6.41 5.34 5.88
CA VAL A 46 -6.11 4.55 7.09
C VAL A 46 -6.35 3.06 6.83
N GLU A 47 -7.42 2.71 6.12
CA GLU A 47 -7.74 1.33 5.77
C GLU A 47 -6.87 0.79 4.63
N HIS A 48 -6.45 1.66 3.70
CA HIS A 48 -5.65 1.32 2.51
C HIS A 48 -4.33 2.11 2.51
N PRO A 49 -3.35 1.72 3.34
CA PRO A 49 -2.09 2.42 3.42
C PRO A 49 -1.33 2.34 2.09
N SER A 50 -0.71 3.46 1.70
CA SER A 50 0.11 3.52 0.49
C SER A 50 1.36 2.64 0.60
N ALA A 51 1.55 1.75 -0.38
CA ALA A 51 2.76 0.94 -0.50
C ALA A 51 4.01 1.81 -0.71
N LEU A 52 3.89 2.88 -1.50
CA LEU A 52 5.00 3.81 -1.75
C LEU A 52 5.40 4.56 -0.47
N GLY A 53 4.42 4.97 0.34
CA GLY A 53 4.69 5.59 1.65
C GLY A 53 5.38 4.66 2.65
N SER A 54 5.27 3.35 2.45
CA SER A 54 5.93 2.32 3.27
C SER A 54 7.13 1.66 2.59
N PHE A 55 7.59 2.20 1.45
CA PHE A 55 8.56 1.55 0.59
C PHE A 55 9.88 1.23 1.31
N ASP A 56 10.47 2.20 2.00
CA ASP A 56 11.74 2.00 2.73
C ASP A 56 11.64 0.89 3.77
N ARG A 57 10.51 0.83 4.49
CA ARG A 57 10.26 -0.21 5.48
C ARG A 57 10.16 -1.59 4.82
N MET A 58 9.45 -1.68 3.71
CA MET A 58 9.33 -2.92 2.94
C MET A 58 10.69 -3.39 2.40
N MET A 59 11.46 -2.48 1.81
CA MET A 59 12.79 -2.78 1.26
C MET A 59 13.80 -3.18 2.33
N ASN A 60 13.73 -2.57 3.52
CA ASN A 60 14.58 -2.98 4.64
C ASN A 60 14.30 -4.43 5.07
N VAL A 61 13.04 -4.87 5.07
CA VAL A 61 12.66 -6.27 5.36
C VAL A 61 13.04 -7.23 4.24
N ALA A 62 13.10 -6.74 3.00
CA ALA A 62 13.51 -7.50 1.82
C ALA A 62 15.04 -7.58 1.65
N LYS A 63 15.83 -6.84 2.45
CA LYS A 63 17.28 -6.79 2.33
C LYS A 63 17.90 -8.20 2.37
N GLY A 64 18.72 -8.49 1.35
CA GLY A 64 19.38 -9.80 1.19
C GLY A 64 18.49 -10.91 0.62
N LYS A 65 17.23 -10.60 0.23
CA LYS A 65 16.33 -11.55 -0.44
C LYS A 65 16.22 -11.22 -1.93
N ARG A 66 15.97 -12.25 -2.74
CA ARG A 66 15.56 -12.05 -4.15
C ARG A 66 14.12 -11.58 -4.18
N ILE A 67 13.89 -10.45 -4.85
CA ILE A 67 12.56 -9.88 -5.03
C ILE A 67 12.04 -10.34 -6.38
N VAL A 68 10.77 -10.75 -6.42
CA VAL A 68 10.04 -11.03 -7.65
C VAL A 68 8.86 -10.08 -7.70
N VAL A 69 8.66 -9.43 -8.84
CA VAL A 69 7.58 -8.47 -9.05
C VAL A 69 6.60 -9.07 -10.06
N PHE A 70 5.32 -9.08 -9.69
CA PHE A 70 4.21 -9.44 -10.58
C PHE A 70 3.37 -8.19 -10.78
N LEU A 71 3.14 -7.81 -12.02
CA LEU A 71 2.34 -6.64 -12.40
C LEU A 71 1.20 -7.11 -13.29
N ASP A 72 0.00 -6.63 -12.99
CA ASP A 72 -1.10 -6.70 -13.93
C ASP A 72 -0.84 -5.74 -15.11
N TYR A 73 -1.52 -5.95 -16.23
CA TYR A 73 -1.37 -5.12 -17.40
C TYR A 73 -2.31 -3.92 -17.35
N ASP A 74 -3.61 -4.18 -17.54
CA ASP A 74 -4.64 -3.17 -17.75
C ASP A 74 -4.97 -2.39 -16.48
N GLY A 75 -4.87 -1.07 -16.56
CA GLY A 75 -5.09 -0.18 -15.41
C GLY A 75 -3.97 -0.20 -14.37
N THR A 76 -2.89 -0.94 -14.60
CA THR A 76 -1.68 -0.92 -13.75
C THR A 76 -0.50 -0.29 -14.49
N ILE A 77 -0.03 -0.93 -15.57
CA ILE A 77 1.10 -0.42 -16.38
C ILE A 77 0.66 0.18 -17.71
N SER A 78 -0.60 -0.04 -18.09
CA SER A 78 -1.32 0.72 -19.11
C SER A 78 -2.45 1.54 -18.46
N PRO A 79 -2.90 2.65 -19.09
CA PRO A 79 -4.04 3.41 -18.58
C PRO A 79 -5.34 2.59 -18.64
N ILE A 80 -6.30 2.94 -17.79
CA ILE A 80 -7.68 2.44 -17.90
C ILE A 80 -8.33 3.12 -19.11
N VAL A 81 -8.81 2.32 -20.07
CA VAL A 81 -9.40 2.78 -21.34
C VAL A 81 -10.72 2.05 -21.64
N ASP A 82 -11.59 2.69 -22.42
CA ASP A 82 -12.86 2.09 -22.85
C ASP A 82 -12.68 1.02 -23.94
N ASP A 83 -11.70 1.23 -24.84
CA ASP A 83 -11.31 0.28 -25.87
C ASP A 83 -10.07 -0.50 -25.42
N PRO A 84 -10.18 -1.81 -25.12
CA PRO A 84 -9.06 -2.61 -24.62
C PRO A 84 -7.91 -2.71 -25.62
N ASP A 85 -8.18 -2.61 -26.93
CA ASP A 85 -7.13 -2.66 -27.95
C ASP A 85 -6.25 -1.39 -27.93
N CYS A 86 -6.65 -0.37 -27.19
CA CYS A 86 -5.93 0.89 -27.02
C CYS A 86 -5.16 1.01 -25.68
N ALA A 87 -5.09 -0.07 -24.88
CA ALA A 87 -4.42 -0.07 -23.57
C ALA A 87 -2.89 -0.12 -23.68
N PHE A 88 -2.28 0.93 -24.23
CA PHE A 88 -0.84 0.97 -24.45
C PHE A 88 -0.06 1.51 -23.25
N MET A 89 0.99 0.81 -22.88
CA MET A 89 2.00 1.31 -21.93
C MET A 89 2.74 2.52 -22.53
N SER A 90 2.96 3.56 -21.71
CA SER A 90 3.73 4.73 -22.15
C SER A 90 5.23 4.42 -22.28
N ASN A 91 5.98 5.26 -23.01
CA ASN A 91 7.42 5.09 -23.15
C ASN A 91 8.15 5.17 -21.80
N GLU A 92 7.65 5.99 -20.88
CA GLU A 92 8.20 6.17 -19.53
C GLU A 92 7.99 4.91 -18.69
N THR A 93 6.77 4.37 -18.68
CA THR A 93 6.48 3.11 -17.97
C THR A 93 7.27 1.95 -18.57
N LEU A 94 7.41 1.90 -19.90
CA LEU A 94 8.20 0.88 -20.57
C LEU A 94 9.69 0.95 -20.19
N ALA A 95 10.25 2.15 -20.09
CA ALA A 95 11.63 2.34 -19.64
C ALA A 95 11.79 1.83 -18.20
N ALA A 96 10.88 2.18 -17.28
CA ALA A 96 10.93 1.74 -15.89
C ALA A 96 10.81 0.20 -15.76
N VAL A 97 9.89 -0.43 -16.50
CA VAL A 97 9.76 -1.90 -16.50
C VAL A 97 11.03 -2.56 -17.05
N ARG A 98 11.64 -1.99 -18.09
CA ARG A 98 12.90 -2.52 -18.65
C ARG A 98 14.04 -2.48 -17.65
N GLU A 99 14.18 -1.42 -16.87
CA GLU A 99 15.20 -1.34 -15.82
C GLU A 99 15.03 -2.44 -14.77
N VAL A 100 13.80 -2.76 -14.37
CA VAL A 100 13.51 -3.81 -13.39
C VAL A 100 13.76 -5.22 -13.93
N VAL A 101 13.54 -5.46 -15.22
CA VAL A 101 13.73 -6.78 -15.85
C VAL A 101 15.20 -7.05 -16.21
N GLN A 102 15.96 -5.99 -16.49
CA GLN A 102 17.35 -6.09 -16.96
C GLN A 102 18.39 -5.98 -15.82
N GLY A 103 17.98 -5.53 -14.62
CA GLY A 103 18.83 -5.45 -13.42
C GLY A 103 18.87 -6.74 -12.62
#